data_AF-A0A538S6M0-F1
#
_entry.id   AF-A0A538S6M0-F1
#
_cell.length_a   1.000
_cell.length_b   1.000
_cell.length_c   1.000
_cell.angle_alpha   90.00
_cell.angle_beta   90.00
_cell.angle_gamma   90.00
#
_symmetry.space_group_name_H-M   'P 1'
#
loop_
_entity.id
_entity.type
_entity.pdbx_description
1 polymer ?
#
loop_
_entity_poly.entity_id
_entity_poly.type
_entity_poly.pdbx_seq_one_letter_code
_entity_poly.pdbx_strand_id
1 'polypeptide(L)' 'MQGQLDRDQTFSDALQSRINALTTDFVNRSDPAQRAVIERDRQKALTELSNLKKQIDDDKKALADLEEEARRAGVPP' A
#
# COMPACT_ATOMS: atom_id res chain seq x y z
N MET A 1 -5.07 -6.81 -15.02
CA MET A 1 -4.51 -7.21 -13.70
C MET A 1 -3.15 -6.57 -13.46
N GLN A 2 -2.15 -6.73 -14.33
CA GLN A 2 -0.85 -6.03 -14.18
C GLN A 2 -0.96 -4.49 -14.01
N GLY A 3 -1.71 -3.79 -14.85
CA GLY A 3 -1.87 -2.34 -14.71
C GLY A 3 -2.61 -1.89 -13.43
N GLN A 4 -3.33 -2.78 -12.74
CA GLN A 4 -3.90 -2.49 -11.42
C GLN A 4 -2.83 -2.63 -10.34
N LEU A 5 -2.05 -3.72 -10.38
CA LEU A 5 -0.90 -3.92 -9.50
C LEU A 5 0.09 -2.76 -9.56
N ASP A 6 0.43 -2.27 -10.74
CA ASP A 6 1.38 -1.14 -10.88
C ASP A 6 0.84 0.13 -10.22
N ARG A 7 -0.47 0.39 -10.34
CA ARG A 7 -1.13 1.52 -9.68
C ARG A 7 -1.13 1.35 -8.16
N ASP A 8 -1.44 0.15 -7.68
CA ASP A 8 -1.50 -0.14 -6.25
C ASP A 8 -0.10 -0.07 -5.62
N GLN A 9 0.93 -0.54 -6.33
CA GLN A 9 2.33 -0.42 -5.94
C GLN A 9 2.74 1.05 -5.84
N THR A 10 2.40 1.87 -6.85
CA THR A 10 2.64 3.32 -6.84
C THR A 10 1.92 4.02 -5.69
N PHE A 11 0.67 3.62 -5.41
CA PHE A 11 -0.12 4.20 -4.33
C PHE A 11 0.42 3.81 -2.95
N SER A 12 0.92 2.58 -2.80
CA SER A 12 1.63 2.11 -1.60
C SER A 12 2.86 2.98 -1.30
N ASP A 13 3.65 3.32 -2.31
CA ASP A 13 4.83 4.17 -2.15
C ASP A 13 4.46 5.61 -1.75
N ALA A 14 3.34 6.12 -2.30
CA ALA A 14 2.80 7.43 -1.92
C ALA A 14 2.32 7.45 -0.46
N LEU A 15 1.62 6.41 0.00
CA LEU A 15 1.19 6.26 1.39
C LEU A 15 2.38 6.18 2.34
N GLN A 16 3.42 5.42 1.98
CA GLN A 16 4.65 5.35 2.78
C GLN A 16 5.32 6.73 2.89
N SER A 17 5.38 7.48 1.79
CA SER A 17 5.93 8.85 1.78
C SER A 17 5.12 9.79 2.68
N ARG A 18 3.78 9.69 2.64
CA ARG A 18 2.88 10.46 3.52
C ARG A 18 3.08 10.11 4.99
N ILE A 19 3.24 8.83 5.33
CA ILE A 19 3.51 8.38 6.69
C ILE A 19 4.83 8.96 7.21
N ASN A 20 5.87 8.97 6.38
CA ASN A 20 7.17 9.54 6.73
C ASN A 20 7.05 11.05 7.01
N ALA A 21 6.29 11.78 6.18
CA ALA A 21 6.01 13.20 6.39
C ALA A 21 5.24 13.46 7.70
N LEU A 22 4.18 12.70 7.96
CA LEU A 22 3.38 12.82 9.20
C LEU A 22 4.20 12.46 10.44
N THR A 23 5.07 11.46 10.35
CA THR A 23 5.98 11.10 11.45
C THR A 23 6.95 12.24 11.74
N THR A 24 7.50 12.86 10.69
CA THR A 24 8.37 14.03 10.82
C THR A 24 7.64 15.22 11.43
N ASP A 25 6.39 15.49 11.02
CA ASP A 25 5.62 16.59 11.61
C ASP A 25 5.29 16.31 13.08
N PHE A 26 4.88 15.07 13.39
CA PHE A 26 4.53 14.66 14.75
C PHE A 26 5.66 14.88 15.78
N VAL A 27 6.90 14.58 15.40
CA VAL A 27 8.06 14.76 16.30
C VAL A 27 8.47 16.24 16.44
N ASN A 28 8.15 17.07 15.44
CA ASN A 28 8.48 18.49 15.42
C ASN A 28 7.37 19.39 16.00
N ARG A 29 6.23 18.82 16.40
CA ARG A 29 5.11 19.57 16.97
C ARG A 29 5.08 19.47 18.49
N SER A 30 5.01 20.62 19.16
CA SER A 30 4.94 20.71 20.62
C SER A 30 3.51 20.78 21.16
N ASP A 31 2.58 21.33 20.38
CA ASP A 31 1.18 21.49 20.79
C ASP A 31 0.46 20.12 20.84
N PRO A 32 -0.11 19.72 21.99
CA PRO A 32 -0.76 18.41 22.14
C PRO A 32 -1.96 18.19 21.21
N ALA A 33 -2.75 19.23 20.93
CA ALA A 33 -3.92 19.12 20.07
C ALA A 33 -3.52 18.88 18.61
N GLN A 34 -2.51 19.61 18.12
CA GLN A 34 -1.93 19.39 16.79
C GLN A 34 -1.30 18.01 16.66
N ARG A 35 -0.55 17.55 17.68
CA ARG A 35 0.00 16.18 17.71
C ARG A 35 -1.08 15.12 17.62
N ALA A 36 -2.21 15.29 18.31
CA ALA A 36 -3.32 14.33 18.27
C ALA A 36 -3.94 14.22 16.86
N VAL A 37 -4.05 15.33 16.14
CA VAL A 37 -4.54 15.34 14.75
C VAL A 37 -3.56 14.59 13.83
N ILE A 38 -2.27 14.89 13.93
CA ILE A 38 -1.23 14.25 13.10
C ILE A 38 -1.17 12.74 13.39
N GLU A 39 -1.24 12.35 14.66
CA GLU A 39 -1.26 10.94 15.06
C GLU A 39 -2.46 10.21 14.43
N ARG A 40 -3.66 10.79 14.55
CA ARG A 40 -4.88 10.22 13.96
C ARG A 40 -4.73 10.03 12.44
N ASP A 41 -4.17 11.02 11.76
CA ASP A 41 -3.99 10.96 10.31
C ASP A 41 -2.89 9.97 9.91
N ARG A 42 -1.84 9.81 10.73
CA ARG A 42 -0.82 8.76 10.57
C ARG A 42 -1.41 7.37 10.74
N GLN A 43 -2.25 7.16 11.76
CA GLN A 43 -2.92 5.87 12.00
C GLN A 43 -3.82 5.48 10.82
N LYS A 44 -4.58 6.43 10.27
CA LYS A 44 -5.38 6.19 9.06
C LYS A 44 -4.51 5.76 7.88
N ALA A 45 -3.42 6.47 7.61
CA ALA A 45 -2.51 6.14 6.53
C ALA A 45 -1.83 4.76 6.72
N LEU A 46 -1.51 4.38 7.97
CA LEU A 46 -0.98 3.06 8.30
C LEU A 46 -2.00 1.94 8.04
N THR A 47 -3.27 2.13 8.44
CA THR A 47 -4.34 1.18 8.14
C THR A 47 -4.55 1.02 6.64
N GLU A 48 -4.59 2.13 5.90
CA GLU A 48 -4.75 2.13 4.44
C GLU A 48 -3.58 1.40 3.75
N LEU A 49 -2.33 1.70 4.16
CA LEU A 49 -1.15 1.03 3.64
C LEU A 49 -1.17 -0.48 3.93
N SER A 50 -1.59 -0.88 5.14
CA SER A 50 -1.70 -2.29 5.50
C SER A 50 -2.71 -3.03 4.62
N ASN A 51 -3.88 -2.42 4.37
CA ASN A 51 -4.90 -3.01 3.52
C ASN A 51 -4.43 -3.11 2.06
N LEU A 52 -3.79 -2.05 1.55
CA LEU A 52 -3.28 -2.02 0.19
C LEU A 52 -2.16 -3.04 -0.04
N LYS A 53 -1.24 -3.20 0.92
CA LYS A 53 -0.20 -4.25 0.84
C LYS A 53 -0.80 -5.64 0.76
N LYS A 54 -1.83 -5.92 1.56
CA LYS A 54 -2.55 -7.20 1.50
C LYS A 54 -3.18 -7.42 0.11
N GLN A 55 -3.82 -6.39 -0.44
CA GLN A 55 -4.41 -6.46 -1.78
C GLN A 55 -3.36 -6.73 -2.86
N ILE A 56 -2.22 -6.03 -2.82
CA ILE A 56 -1.10 -6.26 -3.75
C ILE A 56 -0.60 -7.70 -3.68
N ASP A 57 -0.46 -8.26 -2.47
CA ASP A 57 -0.01 -9.64 -2.28
C ASP A 57 -1.02 -10.66 -2.82
N ASP A 58 -2.31 -10.40 -2.64
CA ASP A 58 -3.39 -11.25 -3.14
C ASP A 58 -3.48 -11.19 -4.68
N ASP A 59 -3.36 -10.01 -5.27
CA ASP A 59 -3.34 -9.81 -6.73
C ASP A 59 -2.10 -10.45 -7.38
N LYS A 60 -0.94 -10.41 -6.72
CA LYS A 60 0.27 -11.11 -7.19
C LYS A 60 0.09 -12.62 -7.23
N LYS A 61 -0.56 -13.20 -6.21
CA LYS A 61 -0.87 -14.64 -6.19
C LYS A 61 -1.84 -14.99 -7.29
N ALA A 62 -2.91 -14.21 -7.45
CA ALA A 62 -3.90 -14.45 -8.50
C ALA A 62 -3.26 -14.43 -9.91
N LEU A 63 -2.33 -13.51 -10.17
CA LEU A 63 -1.58 -13.51 -11.43
C LEU A 63 -0.71 -14.77 -11.59
N ALA A 64 0.03 -15.17 -10.56
CA ALA A 64 0.88 -16.36 -10.61
C ALA A 64 0.06 -17.64 -10.85
N ASP A 65 -1.10 -17.76 -10.22
CA ASP A 65 -2.02 -18.88 -10.41
C ASP A 65 -2.54 -18.92 -11.86
N LEU A 66 -2.92 -17.77 -12.42
CA LEU A 66 -3.35 -17.66 -13.82
C LEU A 66 -2.22 -18.03 -14.81
N GLU A 67 -1.00 -17.58 -14.56
CA GLU A 67 0.17 -17.93 -15.39
C GLU A 67 0.50 -19.43 -15.33
N GLU A 68 0.36 -20.04 -14.16
CA GLU A 68 0.52 -21.49 -13.98
C GLU A 68 -0.58 -22.29 -14.69
N GLU A 69 -1.84 -21.85 -14.60
CA GLU A 69 -2.95 -22.45 -15.33
C GLU A 69 -2.77 -22.35 -16.85
N ALA A 70 -2.37 -21.18 -17.37
CA ALA A 70 -2.07 -20.98 -18.78
C ALA A 70 -0.96 -21.91 -19.27
N ARG A 71 0.12 -22.06 -18.48
CA ARG A 71 1.21 -22.99 -18.78
C ARG A 71 0.74 -24.44 -18.84
N ARG A 72 -0.09 -24.87 -17.88
CA ARG A 72 -0.68 -26.23 -17.87
C ARG A 72 -1.60 -26.48 -19.05
N ALA A 73 -2.33 -25.45 -19.48
CA ALA A 73 -3.18 -25.49 -20.66
C ALA A 73 -2.41 -25.43 -21.99
N GLY A 74 -1.08 -25.27 -21.95
CA GLY A 74 -0.23 -25.18 -23.14
C GLY A 74 -0.41 -23.87 -23.91
N VAL A 75 -1.00 -22.83 -23.28
CA VAL A 75 -1.14 -21.50 -23.86
C VAL A 75 0.15 -20.73 -23.58
N PRO A 76 0.93 -20.34 -24.61
CA PRO A 76 2.14 -19.55 -24.40
C PRO A 76 1.80 -18.16 -23.83
N PRO A 77 2.70 -17.57 -23.00
CA PRO A 77 2.51 -16.24 -22.44
C PRO A 77 2.48 -15.14 -23.50
#